data_AF-A0A6N3GCW3-F1
#
_entry.id   AF-A0A6N3GCW3-F1
#
_cell.length_a   1.000
_cell.length_b   1.000
_cell.length_c   1.000
_cell.angle_alpha   90.00
_cell.angle_beta   90.00
_cell.angle_gamma   90.00
#
_symmetry.space_group_name_H-M   'P 1'
#
loop_
_entity.id
_entity.type
_entity.pdbx_description
1 polymer ?
#
loop_
_entity_poly.entity_id
_entity_poly.type
_entity_poly.pdbx_seq_one_letter_code
_entity_poly.pdbx_strand_id
1 'polypeptide(L)'
;MSGGYFDRNIYAIGEIAASIEHDIARALRPKPEKVHKDYWTIYEHDSPCSCRSFGGWGYMAFDKYEEAESFLLSRKGVVKAEERYIDRRRFEDDVVFQSTDSYMVETPNEEHIPVLYTIHHCIYNHYPDDADVLELTDETIETMKEAYRQIRIAEIYATRIDWMMSGDDGEDDLQERLNEDLEAFEKEFQTKDWACSYEDDED
;
A
#
# COMPACT_ATOMS: atom_id res chain seq x y z
N MET A 1 7.87 -17.21 -42.16
CA MET A 1 7.95 -16.38 -40.94
C MET A 1 8.65 -17.26 -39.92
N SER A 2 9.96 -17.09 -39.72
CA SER A 2 10.68 -17.81 -38.67
C SER A 2 10.09 -17.35 -37.33
N GLY A 3 9.79 -18.30 -36.44
CA GLY A 3 9.08 -18.05 -35.19
C GLY A 3 9.94 -17.41 -34.09
N GLY A 4 11.11 -16.86 -34.43
CA GLY A 4 12.20 -16.66 -33.46
C GLY A 4 12.71 -18.00 -32.92
N TYR A 5 13.92 -18.04 -32.41
CA TYR A 5 14.49 -19.20 -31.72
C TYR A 5 13.87 -19.38 -30.32
N PHE A 6 13.49 -18.29 -29.66
CA PHE A 6 12.88 -18.26 -28.34
C PHE A 6 11.35 -18.15 -28.36
N ASP A 7 10.68 -18.47 -29.47
CA ASP A 7 9.22 -18.47 -29.58
C ASP A 7 8.56 -17.16 -29.11
N ARG A 8 9.22 -16.02 -29.37
CA ARG A 8 8.75 -14.66 -28.96
C ARG A 8 8.71 -14.40 -27.45
N ASN A 9 9.24 -15.30 -26.60
CA ASN A 9 9.30 -15.07 -25.14
C ASN A 9 10.15 -13.86 -24.75
N ILE A 10 10.97 -13.35 -25.67
CA ILE A 10 11.78 -12.13 -25.49
C ILE A 10 10.89 -10.91 -25.18
N TYR A 11 9.69 -10.84 -25.77
CA TYR A 11 8.76 -9.73 -25.50
C TYR A 11 8.32 -9.67 -24.04
N ALA A 12 8.24 -10.82 -23.35
CA ALA A 12 7.91 -10.83 -21.93
C ALA A 12 8.97 -10.12 -21.08
N ILE A 13 10.25 -10.15 -21.49
CA ILE A 13 11.33 -9.42 -20.81
C ILE A 13 11.11 -7.92 -20.97
N GLY A 14 10.76 -7.47 -22.18
CA GLY A 14 10.45 -6.08 -22.48
C GLY A 14 9.20 -5.58 -21.75
N GLU A 15 8.15 -6.39 -21.65
CA GLU A 15 6.94 -6.07 -20.88
C GLU A 15 7.25 -5.88 -19.39
N ILE A 16 8.12 -6.70 -18.80
CA ILE A 16 8.56 -6.53 -17.41
C ILE A 16 9.32 -5.21 -17.25
N ALA A 17 10.24 -4.89 -18.17
CA ALA A 17 10.97 -3.62 -18.13
C ALA A 17 10.01 -2.42 -18.23
N ALA A 18 9.03 -2.48 -19.13
CA ALA A 18 8.03 -1.43 -19.31
C ALA A 18 7.17 -1.23 -18.05
N SER A 19 6.75 -2.31 -17.39
CA SER A 19 6.02 -2.24 -16.12
C SER A 19 6.86 -1.58 -15.01
N ILE A 20 8.15 -1.91 -14.91
CA ILE A 20 9.05 -1.30 -13.92
C ILE A 20 9.22 0.20 -14.21
N GLU A 21 9.42 0.58 -15.48
CA GLU A 21 9.51 1.98 -15.89
C GLU A 21 8.24 2.74 -15.54
N HIS A 22 7.06 2.18 -15.82
CA HIS A 22 5.76 2.75 -15.48
C HIS A 22 5.60 2.98 -13.97
N ASP A 23 5.93 1.99 -13.15
CA ASP A 23 5.81 2.11 -11.69
C ASP A 23 6.80 3.13 -11.11
N ILE A 24 8.01 3.24 -11.67
CA ILE A 24 8.96 4.31 -11.30
C ILE A 24 8.35 5.68 -11.61
N ALA A 25 7.80 5.87 -12.81
CA ALA A 25 7.16 7.13 -13.19
C ALA A 25 5.97 7.44 -12.27
N ARG A 26 5.13 6.45 -11.97
CA ARG A 26 3.99 6.56 -11.06
C ARG A 26 4.42 6.96 -9.64
N ALA A 27 5.51 6.41 -9.13
CA ALA A 27 6.06 6.76 -7.81
C ALA A 27 6.68 8.16 -7.75
N LEU A 28 7.22 8.65 -8.89
CA LEU A 28 7.82 9.98 -9.01
C LEU A 28 6.80 11.10 -9.30
N ARG A 29 5.55 10.75 -9.63
CA ARG A 29 4.48 11.74 -9.81
C ARG A 29 4.32 12.60 -8.55
N PRO A 30 4.03 13.91 -8.71
CA PRO A 30 3.68 14.77 -7.58
C PRO A 30 2.53 14.16 -6.78
N LYS A 31 2.77 13.94 -5.48
CA LYS A 31 1.79 13.32 -4.59
C LYS A 31 0.74 14.37 -4.18
N PRO A 32 -0.56 14.02 -4.19
CA PRO A 32 -1.60 14.93 -3.75
C PRO A 32 -1.46 15.23 -2.26
N GLU A 33 -2.05 16.34 -1.82
CA GLU A 33 -2.09 16.69 -0.40
C GLU A 33 -2.89 15.62 0.36
N LYS A 34 -2.33 15.16 1.49
CA LYS A 34 -3.03 14.20 2.34
C LYS A 34 -4.21 14.88 3.03
N VAL A 35 -5.34 14.21 3.03
CA VAL A 35 -6.50 14.60 3.84
C VAL A 35 -6.17 14.29 5.29
N HIS A 36 -6.20 15.34 6.11
CA HIS A 36 -6.08 15.23 7.55
C HIS A 36 -7.42 14.85 8.15
N LYS A 37 -7.46 13.74 8.90
CA LYS A 37 -8.60 13.35 9.71
C LYS A 37 -8.22 13.42 11.18
N ASP A 38 -9.00 14.20 11.92
CA ASP A 38 -8.90 14.38 13.36
C ASP A 38 -10.32 14.25 13.92
N TYR A 39 -10.60 13.14 14.59
CA TYR A 39 -11.90 12.86 15.18
C TYR A 39 -11.79 11.92 16.38
N TRP A 40 -12.85 11.89 17.16
CA TRP A 40 -13.03 10.98 18.28
C TRP A 40 -13.96 9.85 17.88
N THR A 41 -13.63 8.63 18.25
CA THR A 41 -14.47 7.45 17.99
C THR A 41 -14.69 6.66 19.26
N ILE A 42 -15.76 5.88 19.29
CA ILE A 42 -16.08 4.99 20.41
C ILE A 42 -15.80 3.56 19.97
N TYR A 43 -15.04 2.81 20.77
CA TYR A 43 -14.89 1.37 20.62
C TYR A 43 -15.72 0.65 21.66
N GLU A 44 -16.45 -0.36 21.23
CA GLU A 44 -17.15 -1.31 22.09
C GLU A 44 -16.31 -2.58 22.25
N HIS A 45 -16.12 -2.99 23.49
CA HIS A 45 -15.37 -4.18 23.89
C HIS A 45 -16.39 -5.19 24.45
N ASP A 46 -16.93 -6.01 23.56
CA ASP A 46 -17.91 -7.05 23.86
C ASP A 46 -17.26 -8.44 24.10
N SER A 47 -15.95 -8.55 23.87
CA SER A 47 -15.14 -9.75 24.06
C SER A 47 -13.75 -9.38 24.60
N PRO A 48 -13.08 -10.25 25.39
CA PRO A 48 -11.73 -10.00 25.88
C PRO A 48 -10.67 -9.78 24.78
N CYS A 49 -10.90 -10.31 23.59
CA CYS A 49 -9.91 -10.35 22.51
C CYS A 49 -10.27 -9.44 21.32
N SER A 50 -11.39 -8.73 21.36
CA SER A 50 -11.81 -7.89 20.25
C SER A 50 -12.54 -6.64 20.72
N CYS A 51 -12.34 -5.56 19.97
CA CYS A 51 -13.18 -4.39 20.04
C CYS A 51 -13.64 -4.00 18.64
N ARG A 52 -14.80 -3.36 18.57
CA ARG A 52 -15.40 -2.91 17.32
C ARG A 52 -15.72 -1.44 17.41
N SER A 53 -15.57 -0.73 16.30
CA SER A 53 -16.06 0.65 16.23
C SER A 53 -17.56 0.66 16.46
N PHE A 54 -17.98 1.55 17.33
CA PHE A 54 -19.37 1.73 17.69
C PHE A 54 -20.15 2.34 16.51
N GLY A 55 -21.36 1.84 16.25
CA GLY A 55 -22.18 2.25 15.09
C GLY A 55 -22.16 1.30 13.89
N GLY A 56 -21.53 0.12 14.01
CA GLY A 56 -21.54 -0.92 12.98
C GLY A 56 -20.82 -0.47 11.70
N TRP A 57 -21.43 -0.69 10.53
CA TRP A 57 -20.84 -0.38 9.22
C TRP A 57 -20.61 1.12 8.95
N GLY A 58 -21.21 2.00 9.76
CA GLY A 58 -21.26 3.44 9.50
C GLY A 58 -20.28 4.31 10.30
N TYR A 59 -19.28 3.73 10.98
CA TYR A 59 -18.25 4.41 11.79
C TYR A 59 -18.72 5.73 12.46
N MET A 60 -19.12 5.67 13.72
CA MET A 60 -19.49 6.89 14.43
C MET A 60 -18.24 7.70 14.82
N ALA A 61 -18.21 8.97 14.38
CA ALA A 61 -17.14 9.91 14.63
C ALA A 61 -17.69 11.21 15.25
N PHE A 62 -16.88 11.86 16.09
CA PHE A 62 -17.20 13.10 16.79
C PHE A 62 -16.05 14.09 16.63
N ASP A 63 -16.34 15.38 16.50
CA ASP A 63 -15.30 16.42 16.37
C ASP A 63 -14.60 16.71 17.70
N LYS A 64 -15.27 16.43 18.83
CA LYS A 64 -14.78 16.72 20.18
C LYS A 64 -15.01 15.56 21.14
N TYR A 65 -14.11 15.43 22.12
CA TYR A 65 -14.22 14.43 23.18
C TYR A 65 -15.54 14.57 23.96
N GLU A 66 -15.94 15.80 24.31
CA GLU A 66 -17.13 16.04 25.13
C GLU A 66 -18.42 15.59 24.45
N GLU A 67 -18.47 15.64 23.11
CA GLU A 67 -19.61 15.17 22.33
C GLU A 67 -19.69 13.64 22.34
N ALA A 68 -18.55 12.96 22.17
CA ALA A 68 -18.45 11.51 22.29
C ALA A 68 -18.81 11.04 23.72
N GLU A 69 -18.30 11.72 24.75
CA GLU A 69 -18.60 11.41 26.16
C GLU A 69 -20.08 11.63 26.48
N SER A 70 -20.64 12.77 26.06
CA SER A 70 -22.06 13.08 26.28
C SER A 70 -22.96 12.08 25.56
N PHE A 71 -22.62 11.71 24.33
CA PHE A 71 -23.35 10.70 23.57
C PHE A 71 -23.33 9.35 24.31
N LEU A 72 -22.17 8.91 24.77
CA LEU A 72 -22.04 7.64 25.48
C LEU A 72 -22.81 7.65 26.81
N LEU A 73 -22.69 8.72 27.60
CA LEU A 73 -23.40 8.88 28.88
C LEU A 73 -24.91 9.09 28.73
N SER A 74 -25.38 9.53 27.56
CA SER A 74 -26.82 9.63 27.27
C SER A 74 -27.49 8.26 27.15
N ARG A 75 -26.73 7.19 26.89
CA ARG A 75 -27.26 5.83 26.85
C ARG A 75 -27.60 5.34 28.24
N LYS A 76 -28.76 4.70 28.34
CA LYS A 76 -29.18 4.04 29.57
C LYS A 76 -28.21 2.91 29.91
N GLY A 77 -27.73 2.90 31.14
CA GLY A 77 -26.89 1.84 31.67
C GLY A 77 -25.41 1.92 31.26
N VAL A 78 -24.91 3.10 30.87
CA VAL A 78 -23.47 3.32 30.68
C VAL A 78 -22.96 4.32 31.72
N VAL A 79 -21.86 3.98 32.39
CA VAL A 79 -21.21 4.80 33.42
C VAL A 79 -19.69 4.78 33.24
N LYS A 80 -18.97 5.71 33.88
CA LYS A 80 -17.50 5.64 33.93
C LYS A 80 -17.07 4.33 34.58
N ALA A 81 -16.05 3.69 34.01
CA ALA A 81 -15.63 2.37 34.46
C ALA A 81 -14.98 2.42 35.84
N GLU A 82 -15.10 1.33 36.59
CA GLU A 82 -14.37 1.11 37.84
C GLU A 82 -12.86 1.00 37.58
N GLU A 83 -12.04 1.39 38.56
CA GLU A 83 -10.57 1.43 38.41
C GLU A 83 -9.97 0.09 37.96
N ARG A 84 -10.55 -1.04 38.40
CA ARG A 84 -10.10 -2.39 38.01
C ARG A 84 -10.21 -2.71 36.51
N TYR A 85 -10.98 -1.93 35.75
CA TYR A 85 -11.16 -2.11 34.32
C TYR A 85 -10.32 -1.14 33.48
N ILE A 86 -9.65 -0.17 34.11
CA ILE A 86 -8.84 0.83 33.41
C ILE A 86 -7.68 0.18 32.64
N ASP A 87 -7.06 -0.86 33.17
CA ASP A 87 -5.96 -1.58 32.50
C ASP A 87 -6.41 -2.45 31.32
N ARG A 88 -7.72 -2.57 31.09
CA ARG A 88 -8.28 -3.25 29.91
C ARG A 88 -8.49 -2.32 28.72
N ARG A 89 -8.07 -1.05 28.83
CA ARG A 89 -8.08 -0.10 27.71
C ARG A 89 -7.16 -0.54 26.59
N ARG A 90 -7.56 -0.26 25.35
CA ARG A 90 -6.77 -0.58 24.16
C ARG A 90 -5.59 0.36 23.99
N PHE A 91 -5.77 1.63 24.32
CA PHE A 91 -4.75 2.66 24.23
C PHE A 91 -4.58 3.37 25.57
N GLU A 92 -3.38 3.85 25.86
CA GLU A 92 -3.03 4.39 27.18
C GLU A 92 -3.85 5.62 27.57
N ASP A 93 -4.24 6.43 26.58
CA ASP A 93 -4.96 7.70 26.76
C ASP A 93 -6.50 7.55 26.73
N ASP A 94 -7.01 6.34 26.48
CA ASP A 94 -8.44 6.10 26.36
C ASP A 94 -9.15 6.22 27.71
N VAL A 95 -10.28 6.93 27.72
CA VAL A 95 -11.21 6.93 28.86
C VAL A 95 -12.14 5.73 28.75
N VAL A 96 -12.19 4.92 29.82
CA VAL A 96 -12.96 3.67 29.87
C VAL A 96 -14.32 3.91 30.55
N PHE A 97 -15.35 3.36 29.93
CA PHE A 97 -16.72 3.31 30.43
C PHE A 97 -17.19 1.86 30.50
N GLN A 98 -18.15 1.56 31.35
CA GLN A 98 -18.71 0.23 31.51
C GLN A 98 -20.23 0.24 31.38
N SER A 99 -20.76 -0.85 30.84
CA SER A 99 -22.20 -1.13 30.89
C SER A 99 -22.62 -1.62 32.29
N THR A 100 -23.79 -1.22 32.76
CA THR A 100 -24.43 -1.75 33.98
C THR A 100 -25.28 -2.97 33.70
N ASP A 101 -25.71 -3.14 32.44
CA ASP A 101 -26.77 -4.07 32.05
C ASP A 101 -26.28 -5.12 31.03
N SER A 102 -24.99 -5.08 30.64
CA SER A 102 -24.42 -5.97 29.62
C SER A 102 -23.02 -6.42 29.99
N TYR A 103 -22.71 -7.69 29.69
CA TYR A 103 -21.45 -8.34 30.02
C TYR A 103 -20.79 -8.91 28.76
N MET A 104 -19.46 -8.98 28.76
CA MET A 104 -18.69 -9.56 27.67
C MET A 104 -19.05 -11.04 27.45
N VAL A 105 -19.01 -11.47 26.20
CA VAL A 105 -19.16 -12.87 25.83
C VAL A 105 -17.79 -13.56 25.92
N GLU A 106 -17.78 -14.83 26.35
CA GLU A 106 -16.57 -15.71 26.34
C GLU A 106 -15.44 -15.35 27.32
N THR A 107 -15.77 -14.94 28.54
CA THR A 107 -14.74 -14.67 29.57
C THR A 107 -14.13 -15.98 30.10
N PRO A 108 -12.79 -16.19 30.07
CA PRO A 108 -12.15 -17.48 30.34
C PRO A 108 -12.38 -18.14 31.72
N ASN A 109 -13.04 -17.49 32.67
CA ASN A 109 -13.16 -17.96 34.06
C ASN A 109 -14.55 -17.70 34.69
N GLU A 110 -15.63 -17.63 33.89
CA GLU A 110 -16.97 -17.21 34.35
C GLU A 110 -16.99 -15.80 34.99
N GLU A 111 -15.94 -15.00 34.78
CA GLU A 111 -15.85 -13.65 35.32
C GLU A 111 -16.83 -12.73 34.58
N HIS A 112 -17.84 -12.23 35.29
CA HIS A 112 -18.81 -11.28 34.74
C HIS A 112 -18.17 -9.90 34.55
N ILE A 113 -17.42 -9.73 33.47
CA ILE A 113 -16.85 -8.45 33.06
C ILE A 113 -17.90 -7.68 32.26
N PRO A 114 -18.25 -6.43 32.65
CA PRO A 114 -19.19 -5.62 31.88
C PRO A 114 -18.64 -5.33 30.49
N VAL A 115 -19.51 -5.14 29.50
CA VAL A 115 -19.10 -4.58 28.20
C VAL A 115 -18.45 -3.22 28.47
N LEU A 116 -17.24 -3.03 27.94
CA LEU A 116 -16.51 -1.78 28.10
C LEU A 116 -16.64 -0.94 26.84
N TYR A 117 -16.56 0.38 27.01
CA TYR A 117 -16.47 1.32 25.91
C TYR A 117 -15.24 2.19 26.12
N THR A 118 -14.51 2.48 25.06
CA THR A 118 -13.41 3.45 25.11
C THR A 118 -13.63 4.55 24.09
N ILE A 119 -13.35 5.78 24.49
CA ILE A 119 -13.28 6.92 23.57
C ILE A 119 -11.82 7.09 23.16
N HIS A 120 -11.57 7.02 21.86
CA HIS A 120 -10.24 7.09 21.29
C HIS A 120 -10.10 8.27 20.34
N HIS A 121 -8.96 8.96 20.40
CA HIS A 121 -8.61 10.06 19.51
C HIS A 121 -7.92 9.52 18.26
N CYS A 122 -8.59 9.62 17.12
CA CYS A 122 -8.05 9.19 15.83
C CYS A 122 -7.49 10.39 15.07
N ILE A 123 -6.16 10.44 14.96
CA ILE A 123 -5.46 11.35 14.05
C ILE A 123 -4.72 10.53 13.01
N TYR A 124 -5.10 10.65 11.73
CA TYR A 124 -4.31 10.08 10.64
C TYR A 124 -4.45 10.89 9.35
N ASN A 125 -3.38 10.85 8.56
CA ASN A 125 -3.32 11.48 7.25
C ASN A 125 -3.39 10.38 6.19
N HIS A 126 -4.28 10.51 5.22
CA HIS A 126 -4.37 9.59 4.09
C HIS A 126 -4.47 10.36 2.77
N TYR A 127 -4.06 9.75 1.66
CA TYR A 127 -4.37 10.34 0.35
C TYR A 127 -5.86 10.26 0.06
N PRO A 128 -6.40 11.17 -0.77
CA PRO A 128 -7.78 11.05 -1.26
C PRO A 128 -8.09 9.63 -1.73
N ASP A 129 -9.31 9.14 -1.49
CA ASP A 129 -9.66 7.73 -1.72
C ASP A 129 -9.57 7.33 -3.22
N ASP A 130 -9.65 8.31 -4.11
CA ASP A 130 -9.50 8.20 -5.56
C ASP A 130 -8.07 8.45 -6.06
N ALA A 131 -7.13 8.78 -5.17
CA ALA A 131 -5.77 9.10 -5.55
C ALA A 131 -4.96 7.84 -5.86
N ASP A 132 -4.47 7.75 -7.09
CA ASP A 132 -3.55 6.70 -7.51
C ASP A 132 -2.10 7.03 -7.09
N VAL A 133 -1.75 6.67 -5.84
CA VAL A 133 -0.43 6.99 -5.27
C VAL A 133 0.36 5.72 -4.97
N LEU A 134 1.55 5.62 -5.57
CA LEU A 134 2.55 4.61 -5.24
C LEU A 134 3.64 5.25 -4.34
N GLU A 135 3.57 5.01 -3.03
CA GLU A 135 4.60 5.47 -2.09
C GLU A 135 5.80 4.51 -2.08
N LEU A 136 6.88 4.91 -2.74
CA LEU A 136 8.19 4.25 -2.64
C LEU A 136 9.21 5.19 -1.99
N THR A 137 10.19 4.58 -1.33
CA THR A 137 11.38 5.29 -0.87
C THR A 137 12.33 5.54 -2.04
N ASP A 138 13.16 6.57 -1.95
CA ASP A 138 14.18 6.87 -2.96
C ASP A 138 15.11 5.66 -3.19
N GLU A 139 15.46 4.93 -2.12
CA GLU A 139 16.27 3.70 -2.19
C GLU A 139 15.57 2.59 -3.00
N THR A 140 14.26 2.44 -2.82
CA THR A 140 13.49 1.45 -3.59
C THR A 140 13.41 1.86 -5.06
N ILE A 141 13.24 3.15 -5.36
CA ILE A 141 13.22 3.67 -6.73
C ILE A 141 14.56 3.43 -7.43
N GLU A 142 15.69 3.70 -6.78
CA GLU A 142 17.01 3.42 -7.36
C GLU A 142 17.23 1.92 -7.58
N THR A 143 16.74 1.08 -6.66
CA THR A 143 16.77 -0.38 -6.85
C THR A 143 15.94 -0.80 -8.07
N MET A 144 14.78 -0.19 -8.29
CA MET A 144 13.94 -0.45 -9.47
C MET A 144 14.60 0.04 -10.76
N LYS A 145 15.29 1.18 -10.76
CA LYS A 145 16.06 1.65 -11.92
C LYS A 145 17.18 0.68 -12.30
N GLU A 146 17.89 0.13 -11.31
CA GLU A 146 18.91 -0.89 -11.56
C GLU A 146 18.28 -2.21 -12.05
N ALA A 147 17.13 -2.61 -11.50
CA ALA A 147 16.39 -3.78 -12.00
C ALA A 147 15.97 -3.59 -13.47
N TYR A 148 15.40 -2.43 -13.83
CA TYR A 148 15.10 -2.06 -15.21
C TYR A 148 16.36 -2.18 -16.09
N ARG A 149 17.49 -1.64 -15.63
CA ARG A 149 18.77 -1.69 -16.36
C ARG A 149 19.18 -3.12 -16.68
N GLN A 150 19.15 -4.00 -15.68
CA GLN A 150 19.54 -5.41 -15.85
C GLN A 150 18.60 -6.16 -16.79
N ILE A 151 17.29 -5.91 -16.71
CA ILE A 151 16.28 -6.56 -17.54
C ILE A 151 16.41 -6.11 -19.00
N ARG A 152 16.62 -4.81 -19.25
CA ARG A 152 16.86 -4.30 -20.61
C ARG A 152 18.15 -4.84 -21.21
N ILE A 153 19.21 -4.96 -20.41
CA ILE A 153 20.44 -5.65 -20.86
C ILE A 153 20.10 -7.09 -21.25
N ALA A 154 19.40 -7.84 -20.39
CA ALA A 154 19.01 -9.21 -20.68
C ALA A 154 18.15 -9.34 -21.96
N GLU A 155 17.24 -8.40 -22.21
CA GLU A 155 16.43 -8.34 -23.43
C GLU A 155 17.27 -8.13 -24.69
N ILE A 156 18.26 -7.24 -24.66
CA ILE A 156 19.20 -7.02 -25.77
C ILE A 156 19.97 -8.31 -26.06
N TYR A 157 20.54 -8.94 -25.03
CA TYR A 157 21.24 -10.22 -25.18
C TYR A 157 20.32 -11.30 -25.75
N ALA A 158 19.10 -11.44 -25.23
CA ALA A 158 18.14 -12.43 -25.70
C ALA A 158 17.75 -12.20 -27.16
N THR A 159 17.50 -10.95 -27.56
CA THR A 159 17.18 -10.56 -28.95
C THR A 159 18.31 -10.91 -29.90
N ARG A 160 19.55 -10.57 -29.53
CA ARG A 160 20.72 -10.81 -30.40
C ARG A 160 21.04 -12.29 -30.54
N ILE A 161 20.90 -13.06 -29.47
CA ILE A 161 21.05 -14.53 -29.52
C ILE A 161 19.93 -15.16 -30.36
N ASP A 162 18.69 -14.67 -30.26
CA ASP A 162 17.56 -15.15 -31.04
C ASP A 162 17.80 -15.03 -32.55
N TRP A 163 18.30 -13.88 -32.99
CA TRP A 163 18.62 -13.62 -34.40
C TRP A 163 19.78 -14.49 -34.89
N MET A 164 20.84 -14.64 -34.09
CA MET A 164 21.95 -15.54 -34.45
C MET A 164 21.47 -16.98 -34.61
N MET A 165 20.69 -17.48 -33.64
CA MET A 165 20.22 -18.87 -33.65
C MET A 165 19.13 -19.12 -34.70
N SER A 166 18.43 -18.07 -35.14
CA SER A 166 17.48 -18.13 -36.26
C SER A 166 18.16 -18.06 -37.64
N GLY A 167 19.47 -17.77 -37.68
CA GLY A 167 20.25 -17.63 -38.91
C GLY A 167 20.11 -16.25 -39.58
N ASP A 168 19.58 -15.26 -38.86
CA ASP A 168 19.46 -13.87 -39.33
C ASP A 168 20.76 -13.06 -39.11
N ASP A 169 21.56 -13.45 -38.11
CA ASP A 169 22.90 -12.88 -37.81
C ASP A 169 24.01 -13.95 -37.90
N GLY A 170 25.19 -13.57 -38.39
CA GLY A 170 26.43 -14.36 -38.24
C GLY A 170 27.13 -14.10 -36.89
N GLU A 171 28.15 -14.90 -36.56
CA GLU A 171 28.91 -14.72 -35.31
C GLU A 171 29.61 -13.36 -35.21
N ASP A 172 30.13 -12.83 -36.32
CA ASP A 172 30.76 -11.51 -36.37
C ASP A 172 29.71 -10.38 -36.20
N ASP A 173 28.56 -10.50 -36.87
CA ASP A 173 27.45 -9.55 -36.78
C ASP A 173 26.88 -9.48 -35.35
N LEU A 174 26.82 -10.62 -34.65
CA LEU A 174 26.37 -10.70 -33.26
C LEU A 174 27.21 -9.77 -32.36
N GLN A 175 28.54 -9.87 -32.44
CA GLN A 175 29.43 -9.12 -31.55
C GLN A 175 29.38 -7.61 -31.83
N GLU A 176 29.37 -7.22 -33.10
CA GLU A 176 29.30 -5.80 -33.48
C GLU A 176 27.99 -5.18 -33.00
N ARG A 177 26.85 -5.77 -33.38
CA ARG A 177 25.53 -5.20 -33.09
C ARG A 177 25.16 -5.26 -31.61
N LEU A 178 25.61 -6.29 -30.88
CA LEU A 178 25.42 -6.35 -29.43
C LEU A 178 26.10 -5.18 -28.72
N ASN A 179 27.33 -4.86 -29.10
CA ASN A 179 28.04 -3.73 -28.51
C ASN A 179 27.37 -2.39 -28.86
N GLU A 180 26.94 -2.22 -30.11
CA GLU A 180 26.20 -1.03 -30.55
C GLU A 180 24.91 -0.81 -29.74
N ASP A 181 24.10 -1.86 -29.57
CA ASP A 181 22.85 -1.78 -28.81
C ASP A 181 23.09 -1.49 -27.32
N LEU A 182 24.09 -2.12 -26.71
CA LEU A 182 24.42 -1.88 -25.30
C LEU A 182 24.91 -0.44 -25.09
N GLU A 183 25.72 0.10 -26.01
CA GLU A 183 26.15 1.50 -25.96
C GLU A 183 24.99 2.47 -26.18
N ALA A 184 24.09 2.16 -27.11
CA ALA A 184 22.89 2.96 -27.35
C ALA A 184 21.98 2.97 -26.11
N PHE A 185 21.75 1.80 -25.51
CA PHE A 185 20.95 1.65 -24.30
C PHE A 185 21.54 2.39 -23.11
N GLU A 186 22.85 2.30 -22.88
CA GLU A 186 23.48 3.00 -21.75
C GLU A 186 23.36 4.53 -21.89
N LYS A 187 23.44 5.07 -23.12
CA LYS A 187 23.18 6.49 -23.40
C LYS A 187 21.72 6.86 -23.14
N GLU A 188 20.78 6.02 -23.58
CA GLU A 188 19.34 6.19 -23.28
C GLU A 188 19.11 6.21 -21.77
N PHE A 189 19.59 5.19 -21.05
CA PHE A 189 19.41 5.04 -19.61
C PHE A 189 19.92 6.25 -18.81
N GLN A 190 21.08 6.80 -19.19
CA GLN A 190 21.66 7.98 -18.53
C GLN A 190 20.88 9.28 -18.79
N THR A 191 20.20 9.39 -19.94
CA THR A 191 19.46 10.59 -20.34
C THR A 191 17.95 10.48 -20.14
N LYS A 192 17.48 9.32 -19.65
CA LYS A 192 16.07 8.98 -19.50
C LYS A 192 15.39 9.87 -18.45
N ASP A 193 14.24 10.42 -18.83
CA ASP A 193 13.35 11.09 -17.90
C ASP A 193 12.41 10.07 -17.24
N TRP A 194 12.75 9.69 -16.02
CA TRP A 194 12.02 8.69 -15.23
C TRP A 194 10.66 9.17 -14.74
N ALA A 195 10.36 10.46 -14.80
CA ALA A 195 9.07 11.01 -14.38
C ALA A 195 8.06 11.10 -15.53
N CYS A 196 8.47 10.83 -16.76
CA CYS A 196 7.62 10.90 -17.93
C CYS A 196 6.69 9.68 -17.96
N SER A 197 5.41 9.87 -17.68
CA SER A 197 4.43 8.81 -17.93
C SER A 197 4.00 8.86 -19.38
N TYR A 198 4.17 7.75 -20.11
CA TYR A 198 3.38 7.51 -21.31
C TYR A 198 1.92 7.52 -20.86
N GLU A 199 1.14 8.49 -21.34
CA GLU A 199 -0.31 8.42 -21.22
C GLU A 199 -0.70 7.07 -21.83
N ASP A 200 -1.48 6.27 -21.11
CA ASP A 200 -2.06 5.06 -21.67
C ASP A 200 -2.86 5.52 -22.89
N ASP A 201 -2.30 5.35 -24.08
CA ASP A 201 -3.02 5.36 -25.34
C ASP A 201 -3.95 4.13 -25.28
N GLU A 202 -5.06 4.25 -24.54
CA GLU A 202 -6.22 3.37 -24.63
C GLU A 202 -6.86 3.58 -26.02
N ASP A 203 -6.37 2.83 -27.01
CA ASP A 203 -7.05 2.55 -28.29
C ASP A 203 -7.97 1.31 -28.19
#